data_AF-A0A2S8VDA1-F1
#
_entry.id   AF-A0A2S8VDA1-F1
#
_cell.length_a   1.000
_cell.length_b   1.000
_cell.length_c   1.000
_cell.angle_alpha   90.00
_cell.angle_beta   90.00
_cell.angle_gamma   90.00
#
_symmetry.space_group_name_H-M   'P 1'
#
loop_
_entity.id
_entity.type
_entity.pdbx_description
1 polymer ?
#
loop_
_entity_poly.entity_id
_entity_poly.type
_entity_poly.pdbx_seq_one_letter_code
_entity_poly.pdbx_strand_id
1 'polypeptide(L)'
;MIARHARFALALALLGAAGWMPPALAAPPDVCQAVTVREGDPIPPDACAVNIVPRDLDVSRIVFGDGPAWTPLDPRAMPGVFYDTSSIAPVSERPVVMAVTVAWFYAQPRVSETNGQPYGSVSQPVTLNCGANTYTVTETRHYAGNDATGALVESIPVAGIHDAPVARDPVQRKLRAMVCPPPGKTVRK
;
A
#
# COMPACT_ATOMS: atom_id res chain seq x y z
N MET A 1 45.69 22.57 33.09
CA MET A 1 46.42 21.64 33.98
C MET A 1 46.23 20.21 33.46
N ILE A 2 47.07 19.23 33.84
CA ILE A 2 47.08 17.88 33.25
C ILE A 2 47.05 16.81 34.36
N ALA A 3 46.16 15.82 34.24
CA ALA A 3 46.18 14.54 34.96
C ALA A 3 45.86 13.42 33.92
N ARG A 4 46.58 12.30 33.74
CA ARG A 4 47.40 11.41 34.61
C ARG A 4 46.57 10.64 35.65
N HIS A 5 46.62 9.31 35.85
CA HIS A 5 47.08 8.08 35.14
C HIS A 5 46.12 6.93 35.62
N ALA A 6 46.10 5.64 35.24
CA ALA A 6 46.90 4.69 34.44
C ALA A 6 45.94 3.73 33.66
N ARG A 7 46.27 2.77 32.75
CA ARG A 7 47.44 1.96 32.32
C ARG A 7 47.60 0.55 32.98
N PHE A 8 47.49 -0.51 32.15
CA PHE A 8 47.77 -1.95 32.40
C PHE A 8 46.78 -2.73 33.32
N ALA A 9 46.65 -4.07 33.26
CA ALA A 9 47.53 -5.09 32.66
C ALA A 9 46.83 -6.21 31.85
N LEU A 10 47.66 -7.03 31.17
CA LEU A 10 47.28 -8.19 30.36
C LEU A 10 47.26 -9.48 31.20
N ALA A 11 46.50 -10.50 30.78
CA ALA A 11 46.72 -11.89 31.20
C ALA A 11 46.36 -12.86 30.06
N LEU A 12 47.33 -13.63 29.57
CA LEU A 12 47.09 -14.82 28.74
C LEU A 12 47.03 -16.06 29.65
N ALA A 13 46.16 -17.00 29.30
CA ALA A 13 46.27 -18.40 29.68
C ALA A 13 46.11 -19.25 28.41
N LEU A 14 46.80 -20.38 28.36
CA LEU A 14 47.02 -21.17 27.13
C LEU A 14 46.72 -22.65 27.37
N LEU A 15 46.62 -23.40 26.26
CA LEU A 15 46.59 -24.86 26.13
C LEU A 15 45.26 -25.57 26.43
N GLY A 16 44.89 -26.44 25.49
CA GLY A 16 43.67 -27.23 25.47
C GLY A 16 43.59 -28.10 24.20
N ALA A 17 44.70 -28.75 23.83
CA ALA A 17 44.80 -29.53 22.61
C ALA A 17 44.12 -30.90 22.77
N ALA A 18 42.91 -31.05 22.24
CA ALA A 18 42.19 -32.31 22.10
C ALA A 18 41.94 -32.58 20.61
N GLY A 19 42.27 -33.78 20.14
CA GLY A 19 42.28 -34.11 18.70
C GLY A 19 40.89 -34.12 18.08
N TRP A 20 40.72 -33.41 16.96
CA TRP A 20 39.54 -33.51 16.11
C TRP A 20 39.58 -34.83 15.33
N MET A 21 38.95 -35.88 15.87
CA MET A 21 38.40 -36.94 15.04
C MET A 21 37.02 -36.47 14.55
N PRO A 22 36.75 -36.42 13.23
CA PRO A 22 35.39 -36.24 12.76
C PRO A 22 34.56 -37.46 13.18
N PRO A 23 33.34 -37.29 13.71
CA PRO A 23 32.43 -38.42 13.86
C PRO A 23 32.18 -39.02 12.47
N ALA A 24 32.26 -40.35 12.36
CA ALA A 24 31.87 -41.03 11.13
C ALA A 24 30.42 -40.66 10.81
N LEU A 25 30.18 -40.09 9.63
CA LEU A 25 28.86 -39.61 9.25
C LEU A 25 27.94 -40.83 9.08
N ALA A 26 27.09 -41.08 10.07
CA ALA A 26 26.00 -42.02 9.90
C ALA A 26 25.13 -41.53 8.72
N ALA A 27 24.92 -42.39 7.72
CA ALA A 27 24.04 -42.04 6.61
C ALA A 27 22.64 -41.71 7.18
N PRO A 28 22.06 -40.55 6.85
CA PRO A 28 20.72 -40.23 7.32
C PRO A 28 19.73 -41.23 6.69
N PRO A 29 18.70 -41.68 7.42
CA PRO A 29 17.65 -42.53 6.84
C PRO A 29 16.96 -41.77 5.71
N ASP A 30 16.62 -42.47 4.62
CA ASP A 30 16.23 -41.93 3.31
C ASP A 30 15.51 -40.57 3.38
N VAL A 31 16.29 -39.50 3.20
CA VAL A 31 15.80 -38.11 3.25
C VAL A 31 15.10 -37.80 1.94
N CYS A 32 13.90 -38.35 1.82
CA CYS A 32 13.02 -38.19 0.68
C CYS A 32 12.83 -36.69 0.35
N GLN A 33 12.95 -36.35 -0.93
CA GLN A 33 13.17 -34.97 -1.33
C GLN A 33 11.85 -34.18 -1.41
N ALA A 34 11.85 -32.96 -0.87
CA ALA A 34 10.84 -31.96 -1.18
C ALA A 34 11.23 -31.24 -2.47
N VAL A 35 10.42 -31.37 -3.52
CA VAL A 35 10.71 -30.87 -4.87
C VAL A 35 9.69 -29.82 -5.27
N THR A 36 10.15 -28.73 -5.89
CA THR A 36 9.26 -27.76 -6.54
C THR A 36 9.35 -27.95 -8.05
N VAL A 37 8.22 -28.26 -8.68
CA VAL A 37 8.08 -28.48 -10.13
C VAL A 37 7.17 -27.42 -10.73
N ARG A 38 7.23 -27.18 -12.05
CA ARG A 38 6.18 -26.40 -12.72
C ARG A 38 5.03 -27.30 -13.14
N GLU A 39 3.86 -26.71 -13.30
CA GLU A 39 2.65 -27.38 -13.76
C GLU A 39 2.87 -28.07 -15.13
N GLY A 40 2.77 -29.40 -15.16
CA GLY A 40 3.05 -30.21 -16.35
C GLY A 40 4.53 -30.55 -16.58
N ASP A 41 5.41 -30.32 -15.61
CA ASP A 41 6.73 -30.99 -15.53
C ASP A 41 6.57 -32.42 -14.95
N PRO A 42 7.43 -33.39 -15.32
CA PRO A 42 7.42 -34.71 -14.71
C PRO A 42 7.92 -34.66 -13.26
N ILE A 43 7.17 -35.29 -12.36
CA ILE A 43 7.50 -35.40 -10.93
C ILE A 43 8.51 -36.55 -10.72
N PRO A 44 9.63 -36.35 -9.99
CA PRO A 44 10.54 -37.43 -9.62
C PRO A 44 9.87 -38.49 -8.72
N PRO A 45 10.12 -39.80 -8.93
CA PRO A 45 9.46 -40.88 -8.19
C PRO A 45 9.89 -41.00 -6.72
N ASP A 46 10.96 -40.28 -6.34
CA ASP A 46 11.58 -40.18 -5.02
C ASP A 46 11.18 -38.90 -4.25
N ALA A 47 10.20 -38.15 -4.76
CA ALA A 47 9.66 -36.95 -4.12
C ALA A 47 8.37 -37.24 -3.30
N CYS A 48 8.39 -36.92 -2.00
CA CYS A 48 7.25 -37.09 -1.08
C CYS A 48 6.50 -35.77 -0.78
N ALA A 49 7.12 -34.63 -1.07
CA ALA A 49 6.47 -33.33 -0.99
C ALA A 49 6.71 -32.59 -2.31
N VAL A 50 5.64 -32.37 -3.06
CA VAL A 50 5.70 -31.72 -4.37
C VAL A 50 4.95 -30.39 -4.31
N ASN A 51 5.67 -29.29 -4.49
CA ASN A 51 5.07 -27.97 -4.68
C ASN A 51 4.95 -27.70 -6.19
N ILE A 52 3.73 -27.54 -6.70
CA ILE A 52 3.49 -27.30 -8.13
C ILE A 52 3.28 -25.80 -8.34
N VAL A 53 4.22 -25.16 -9.03
CA VAL A 53 4.10 -23.75 -9.42
C VAL A 53 3.42 -23.66 -10.79
N PRO A 54 2.34 -22.88 -10.96
CA PRO A 54 1.72 -22.67 -12.27
C PRO A 54 2.74 -22.24 -13.32
N ARG A 55 2.66 -22.82 -14.53
CA ARG A 55 3.59 -22.42 -15.62
C ARG A 55 3.37 -20.96 -16.01
N ASP A 56 2.10 -20.59 -16.19
CA ASP A 56 1.67 -19.22 -16.41
C ASP A 56 1.23 -18.58 -15.09
N LEU A 57 2.17 -17.91 -14.43
CA LEU A 57 1.80 -16.72 -13.67
C LEU A 57 1.42 -15.65 -14.70
N ASP A 58 0.13 -15.35 -14.84
CA ASP A 58 -0.37 -14.32 -15.77
C ASP A 58 -0.04 -12.90 -15.26
N VAL A 59 1.26 -12.58 -15.21
CA VAL A 59 1.80 -11.25 -14.89
C VAL A 59 1.37 -10.19 -15.92
N SER A 60 0.85 -10.58 -17.09
CA SER A 60 0.14 -9.70 -18.02
C SER A 60 -1.11 -9.05 -17.42
N ARG A 61 -1.62 -9.55 -16.28
CA ARG A 61 -2.63 -8.87 -15.44
C ARG A 61 -2.14 -8.41 -14.07
N ILE A 62 -0.87 -8.68 -13.72
CA ILE A 62 -0.22 -8.09 -12.54
C ILE A 62 0.48 -6.80 -13.00
N VAL A 63 -0.32 -5.74 -13.15
CA VAL A 63 0.23 -4.39 -13.11
C VAL A 63 0.73 -4.16 -11.68
N PHE A 64 2.05 -4.23 -11.50
CA PHE A 64 2.69 -3.67 -10.31
C PHE A 64 2.45 -2.16 -10.38
N GLY A 65 1.42 -1.70 -9.67
CA GLY A 65 0.93 -0.34 -9.80
C GLY A 65 2.01 0.69 -9.56
N ASP A 66 2.26 1.52 -10.57
CA ASP A 66 2.80 2.85 -10.34
C ASP A 66 1.96 3.52 -9.23
N GLY A 67 2.63 4.19 -8.29
CA GLY A 67 1.96 4.78 -7.14
C GLY A 67 0.90 5.82 -7.53
N PRO A 68 -0.04 6.16 -6.62
CA PRO A 68 -1.15 7.06 -6.91
C PRO A 68 -0.72 8.33 -7.68
N ALA A 69 -1.36 8.56 -8.82
CA ALA A 69 -1.01 9.59 -9.79
C ALA A 69 -1.61 10.95 -9.37
N TRP A 70 -1.11 11.47 -8.24
CA TRP A 70 -1.60 12.66 -7.56
C TRP A 70 -1.47 13.92 -8.42
N THR A 71 -2.62 14.46 -8.82
CA THR A 71 -2.73 15.75 -9.50
C THR A 71 -3.34 16.79 -8.54
N PRO A 72 -2.77 18.01 -8.42
CA PRO A 72 -3.37 19.06 -7.61
C PRO A 72 -4.77 19.44 -8.10
N LEU A 73 -5.75 19.52 -7.20
CA LEU A 73 -7.14 19.76 -7.57
C LEU A 73 -7.42 21.24 -7.90
N ASP A 74 -6.94 22.15 -7.06
CA ASP A 74 -6.85 23.58 -7.37
C ASP A 74 -5.72 24.23 -6.52
N PRO A 75 -4.49 24.37 -7.03
CA PRO A 75 -3.36 24.91 -6.27
C PRO A 75 -3.57 26.30 -5.65
N ARG A 76 -4.53 27.09 -6.16
CA ARG A 76 -4.75 28.48 -5.72
C ARG A 76 -5.88 28.59 -4.70
N ALA A 77 -6.96 27.83 -4.88
CA ALA A 77 -8.11 27.83 -3.99
C ALA A 77 -8.04 26.73 -2.90
N MET A 78 -7.27 25.67 -3.13
CA MET A 78 -7.22 24.45 -2.31
C MET A 78 -5.77 23.93 -2.18
N PRO A 79 -4.85 24.72 -1.60
CA PRO A 79 -3.48 24.27 -1.38
C PRO A 79 -3.46 23.00 -0.51
N GLY A 80 -2.67 22.01 -0.92
CA GLY A 80 -2.59 20.71 -0.24
C GLY A 80 -3.67 19.69 -0.65
N VAL A 81 -4.60 20.02 -1.56
CA VAL A 81 -5.66 19.09 -2.02
C VAL A 81 -5.34 18.51 -3.40
N PHE A 82 -5.36 17.19 -3.49
CA PHE A 82 -4.98 16.41 -4.67
C PHE A 82 -6.04 15.35 -5.00
N TYR A 83 -6.04 14.85 -6.23
CA TYR A 83 -6.81 13.68 -6.64
C TYR A 83 -5.94 12.72 -7.45
N ASP A 84 -6.16 11.42 -7.28
CA ASP A 84 -5.40 10.39 -7.99
C ASP A 84 -6.03 10.14 -9.36
N THR A 85 -5.30 10.50 -10.42
CA THR A 85 -5.77 10.32 -11.81
C THR A 85 -5.84 8.85 -12.24
N SER A 86 -5.09 7.95 -11.61
CA SER A 86 -5.14 6.50 -11.89
C SER A 86 -6.34 5.82 -11.23
N SER A 87 -6.86 6.38 -10.13
CA SER A 87 -8.06 5.90 -9.43
C SER A 87 -9.40 6.21 -10.12
N ILE A 88 -9.39 6.97 -11.22
CA ILE A 88 -10.62 7.40 -11.90
C ILE A 88 -11.22 6.23 -12.69
N ALA A 89 -12.34 5.69 -12.21
CA ALA A 89 -12.99 4.51 -12.80
C ALA A 89 -14.52 4.66 -12.86
N PRO A 90 -15.20 4.14 -13.91
CA PRO A 90 -16.65 4.06 -13.92
C PRO A 90 -17.16 2.98 -12.96
N VAL A 91 -18.14 3.34 -12.12
CA VAL A 91 -18.85 2.42 -11.21
C VAL A 91 -20.20 2.00 -11.81
N SER A 92 -20.85 2.90 -12.55
CA SER A 92 -22.04 2.59 -13.36
C SER A 92 -22.14 3.53 -14.55
N GLU A 93 -22.71 3.05 -15.66
CA GLU A 93 -23.05 3.87 -16.83
C GLU A 93 -24.49 4.45 -16.74
N ARG A 94 -25.38 3.84 -15.95
CA ARG A 94 -26.80 4.19 -15.86
C ARG A 94 -27.32 3.99 -14.41
N PRO A 95 -27.41 5.06 -13.58
CA PRO A 95 -26.91 6.42 -13.82
C PRO A 95 -25.38 6.43 -13.99
N VAL A 96 -24.84 7.49 -14.61
CA VAL A 96 -23.38 7.65 -14.71
C VAL A 96 -22.83 7.93 -13.31
N VAL A 97 -22.01 7.01 -12.80
CA VAL A 97 -21.37 7.08 -11.49
C VAL A 97 -19.88 6.77 -11.66
N MET A 98 -19.02 7.62 -11.11
CA MET A 98 -17.56 7.50 -11.17
C MET A 98 -16.97 7.35 -9.76
N ALA A 99 -15.93 6.53 -9.62
CA ALA A 99 -15.05 6.51 -8.46
C ALA A 99 -13.82 7.38 -8.71
N VAL A 100 -13.28 7.96 -7.64
CA VAL A 100 -11.99 8.68 -7.61
C VAL A 100 -11.51 8.78 -6.16
N THR A 101 -10.20 8.73 -5.93
CA THR A 101 -9.60 9.02 -4.62
C THR A 101 -9.16 10.48 -4.56
N VAL A 102 -9.60 11.19 -3.53
CA VAL A 102 -9.13 12.55 -3.18
C VAL A 102 -8.23 12.49 -1.95
N ALA A 103 -7.27 13.40 -1.82
CA ALA A 103 -6.33 13.40 -0.71
C ALA A 103 -5.90 14.80 -0.27
N TRP A 104 -5.45 14.88 0.99
CA TRP A 104 -4.93 16.07 1.66
C TRP A 104 -3.53 15.78 2.19
N PHE A 105 -2.55 16.58 1.78
CA PHE A 105 -1.16 16.47 2.23
C PHE A 105 -0.84 17.66 3.13
N TYR A 106 -0.45 17.39 4.38
CA TYR A 106 -0.26 18.43 5.38
C TYR A 106 1.21 18.86 5.43
N ALA A 107 1.45 20.18 5.40
CA ALA A 107 2.81 20.74 5.52
C ALA A 107 3.48 20.48 6.88
N GLN A 108 2.70 20.06 7.88
CA GLN A 108 3.14 19.58 9.19
C GLN A 108 2.27 18.37 9.57
N PRO A 109 2.85 17.27 10.09
CA PRO A 109 2.07 16.12 10.55
C PRO A 109 1.04 16.52 11.61
N ARG A 110 -0.16 15.95 11.49
CA ARG A 110 -1.24 16.05 12.49
C ARG A 110 -1.21 14.82 13.38
N VAL A 111 -2.02 14.80 14.45
CA VAL A 111 -2.12 13.66 15.37
C VAL A 111 -3.54 13.10 15.34
N SER A 112 -3.68 11.78 15.38
CA SER A 112 -4.95 11.07 15.52
C SER A 112 -5.56 11.32 16.89
N GLU A 113 -6.82 11.77 16.92
CA GLU A 113 -7.61 11.86 18.16
C GLU A 113 -8.01 10.45 18.68
N THR A 114 -8.06 9.45 17.80
CA THR A 114 -8.42 8.06 18.12
C THR A 114 -7.29 7.30 18.81
N ASN A 115 -6.05 7.44 18.33
CA ASN A 115 -4.92 6.57 18.72
C ASN A 115 -3.61 7.30 19.05
N GLY A 116 -3.58 8.64 18.96
CA GLY A 116 -2.42 9.45 19.33
C GLY A 116 -1.22 9.37 18.39
N GLN A 117 -1.30 8.64 17.28
CA GLN A 117 -0.22 8.53 16.30
C GLN A 117 -0.19 9.73 15.33
N PRO A 118 0.99 10.13 14.84
CA PRO A 118 1.12 11.19 13.84
C PRO A 118 0.75 10.69 12.43
N TYR A 119 0.12 11.55 11.62
CA TYR A 119 -0.14 11.32 10.20
C TYR A 119 0.26 12.55 9.35
N GLY A 120 0.97 12.32 8.24
CA GLY A 120 1.39 13.35 7.29
C GLY A 120 0.35 13.63 6.19
N SER A 121 -0.53 12.67 5.90
CA SER A 121 -1.53 12.78 4.85
C SER A 121 -2.80 11.98 5.12
N VAL A 122 -3.87 12.32 4.39
CA VAL A 122 -5.18 11.67 4.43
C VAL A 122 -5.70 11.42 3.02
N SER A 123 -6.37 10.31 2.78
CA SER A 123 -7.14 10.07 1.55
C SER A 123 -8.57 9.59 1.82
N GLN A 124 -9.46 9.83 0.85
CA GLN A 124 -10.86 9.43 0.87
C GLN A 124 -11.23 8.84 -0.49
N PRO A 125 -11.76 7.60 -0.55
CA PRO A 125 -12.45 7.11 -1.75
C PRO A 125 -13.80 7.82 -1.89
N VAL A 126 -14.03 8.43 -3.06
CA VAL A 126 -15.25 9.17 -3.38
C VAL A 126 -15.99 8.48 -4.52
N THR A 127 -17.29 8.30 -4.34
CA THR A 127 -18.22 7.90 -5.41
C THR A 127 -19.04 9.12 -5.83
N LEU A 128 -18.88 9.59 -7.06
CA LEU A 128 -19.57 10.73 -7.66
C LEU A 128 -20.71 10.26 -8.57
N ASN A 129 -21.96 10.56 -8.20
CA ASN A 129 -23.11 10.36 -9.07
C ASN A 129 -23.22 11.52 -10.05
N CYS A 130 -22.63 11.35 -11.23
CA CYS A 130 -22.55 12.37 -12.27
C CYS A 130 -23.91 12.77 -12.85
N GLY A 131 -24.94 11.91 -12.70
CA GLY A 131 -26.33 12.20 -13.07
C GLY A 131 -27.07 13.01 -12.00
N ALA A 132 -27.05 12.54 -10.74
CA ALA A 132 -27.78 13.18 -9.64
C ALA A 132 -27.09 14.43 -9.04
N ASN A 133 -25.82 14.67 -9.38
CA ASN A 133 -25.00 15.74 -8.79
C ASN A 133 -24.76 15.56 -7.27
N THR A 134 -24.71 14.29 -6.84
CA THR A 134 -24.44 13.87 -5.46
C THR A 134 -23.10 13.15 -5.34
N TYR A 135 -22.58 13.03 -4.11
CA TYR A 135 -21.37 12.28 -3.81
C TYR A 135 -21.49 11.49 -2.51
N THR A 136 -20.74 10.40 -2.41
CA THR A 136 -20.68 9.51 -1.25
C THR A 136 -19.21 9.27 -0.87
N VAL A 137 -18.91 9.32 0.42
CA VAL A 137 -17.61 8.96 1.00
C VAL A 137 -17.85 7.94 2.10
N THR A 138 -17.15 6.80 2.06
CA THR A 138 -17.34 5.69 3.00
C THR A 138 -16.37 5.74 4.18
N GLU A 139 -15.14 6.20 3.97
CA GLU A 139 -14.07 6.18 4.96
C GLU A 139 -13.05 7.31 4.74
N THR A 140 -12.27 7.62 5.79
CA THR A 140 -11.12 8.54 5.75
C THR A 140 -9.89 7.80 6.26
N ARG A 141 -8.93 7.57 5.35
CA ARG A 141 -7.70 6.83 5.59
C ARG A 141 -6.58 7.79 5.94
N HIS A 142 -5.91 7.58 7.07
CA HIS A 142 -4.83 8.43 7.58
C HIS A 142 -3.50 7.71 7.42
N TYR A 143 -2.47 8.41 6.92
CA TYR A 143 -1.19 7.81 6.55
C TYR A 143 -0.02 8.48 7.27
N ALA A 144 0.91 7.68 7.76
CA ALA A 144 2.08 8.16 8.50
C ALA A 144 3.01 9.04 7.64
N GLY A 145 3.13 8.74 6.35
CA GLY A 145 3.90 9.53 5.39
C GLY A 145 3.12 10.67 4.74
N ASN A 146 3.81 11.39 3.86
CA ASN A 146 3.19 12.33 2.92
C ASN A 146 2.55 11.55 1.75
N ASP A 147 1.81 12.24 0.89
CA ASP A 147 1.37 11.72 -0.41
C ASP A 147 0.55 10.40 -0.34
N ALA A 148 -0.14 10.18 0.78
CA ALA A 148 -0.84 8.94 1.15
C ALA A 148 0.05 7.68 1.18
N THR A 149 1.33 7.84 1.55
CA THR A 149 2.34 6.77 1.61
C THR A 149 2.67 6.34 3.05
N GLY A 150 3.36 5.20 3.17
CA GLY A 150 3.76 4.63 4.47
C GLY A 150 2.63 3.83 5.14
N ALA A 151 2.74 3.65 6.45
CA ALA A 151 1.76 2.88 7.21
C ALA A 151 0.40 3.61 7.28
N LEU A 152 -0.68 2.85 7.14
CA LEU A 152 -2.04 3.30 7.47
C LEU A 152 -2.13 3.42 8.99
N VAL A 153 -2.32 4.64 9.48
CA VAL A 153 -2.43 4.99 10.91
C VAL A 153 -3.82 4.61 11.45
N GLU A 154 -4.86 4.90 10.68
CA GLU A 154 -6.23 4.49 10.93
C GLU A 154 -7.06 4.63 9.65
N SER A 155 -8.19 3.91 9.57
CA SER A 155 -9.28 4.28 8.67
C SER A 155 -10.56 4.49 9.49
N ILE A 156 -11.15 5.67 9.36
CA ILE A 156 -12.36 6.06 10.09
C ILE A 156 -13.55 6.04 9.12
N PRO A 157 -14.60 5.21 9.36
CA PRO A 157 -15.84 5.28 8.58
C PRO A 157 -16.48 6.66 8.64
N VAL A 158 -16.83 7.23 7.50
CA VAL A 158 -17.39 8.59 7.41
C VAL A 158 -18.91 8.53 7.60
N ALA A 159 -19.35 8.81 8.82
CA ALA A 159 -20.77 8.84 9.15
C ALA A 159 -21.50 9.96 8.38
N GLY A 160 -22.46 9.57 7.54
CA GLY A 160 -23.46 10.49 6.98
C GLY A 160 -23.13 11.18 5.66
N ILE A 161 -21.99 10.92 5.02
CA ILE A 161 -21.70 11.41 3.66
C ILE A 161 -22.16 10.37 2.63
N HIS A 162 -23.48 10.29 2.44
CA HIS A 162 -24.13 9.43 1.47
C HIS A 162 -25.10 10.27 0.62
N ASP A 163 -24.95 10.23 -0.70
CA ASP A 163 -25.66 11.08 -1.67
C ASP A 163 -25.70 12.58 -1.29
N ALA A 164 -24.63 13.08 -0.69
CA ALA A 164 -24.47 14.47 -0.29
C ALA A 164 -24.43 15.39 -1.54
N PRO A 165 -25.08 16.57 -1.51
CA PRO A 165 -25.17 17.44 -2.69
C PRO A 165 -23.84 18.13 -3.00
N VAL A 166 -23.26 17.81 -4.17
CA VAL A 166 -21.95 18.33 -4.62
C VAL A 166 -21.88 19.86 -4.63
N ALA A 167 -23.02 20.54 -4.82
CA ALA A 167 -23.08 22.01 -4.79
C ALA A 167 -22.54 22.63 -3.50
N ARG A 168 -22.68 21.96 -2.34
CA ARG A 168 -22.28 22.50 -1.02
C ARG A 168 -20.80 22.34 -0.71
N ASP A 169 -20.13 21.38 -1.34
CA ASP A 169 -18.72 21.08 -1.10
C ASP A 169 -17.84 21.66 -2.23
N PRO A 170 -16.86 22.53 -1.93
CA PRO A 170 -16.03 23.14 -2.96
C PRO A 170 -15.05 22.15 -3.61
N VAL A 171 -14.50 21.19 -2.84
CA VAL A 171 -13.59 20.14 -3.30
C VAL A 171 -14.35 19.24 -4.27
N GLN A 172 -15.50 18.72 -3.86
CA GLN A 172 -16.30 17.80 -4.69
C GLN A 172 -16.84 18.48 -5.95
N ARG A 173 -17.20 19.77 -5.87
CA ARG A 173 -17.62 20.57 -7.03
C ARG A 173 -16.50 20.74 -8.06
N LYS A 174 -15.25 20.91 -7.62
CA LYS A 174 -14.08 20.94 -8.51
C LYS A 174 -13.76 19.55 -9.05
N LEU A 175 -13.76 18.52 -8.20
CA LEU A 175 -13.47 17.13 -8.54
C LEU A 175 -14.43 16.59 -9.60
N ARG A 176 -15.74 16.84 -9.45
CA ARG A 176 -16.76 16.52 -10.46
C ARG A 176 -16.47 17.12 -11.83
N ALA A 177 -15.92 18.33 -11.90
CA ALA A 177 -15.60 18.97 -13.18
C ALA A 177 -14.39 18.35 -13.89
N MET A 178 -13.54 17.60 -13.16
CA MET A 178 -12.40 16.85 -13.72
C MET A 178 -12.79 15.40 -14.05
N VAL A 179 -13.65 14.77 -13.24
CA VAL A 179 -13.92 13.32 -13.25
C VAL A 179 -15.17 12.92 -14.03
N CYS A 180 -16.24 13.72 -13.98
CA CYS A 180 -17.48 13.36 -14.68
C CYS A 180 -17.43 13.77 -16.16
N PRO A 181 -17.94 12.94 -17.08
CA PRO A 181 -18.04 13.34 -18.49
C PRO A 181 -19.03 14.52 -18.65
N PRO A 182 -18.82 15.40 -19.66
CA PRO A 182 -19.76 16.46 -19.97
C PRO A 182 -21.11 15.87 -20.40
N PRO A 183 -22.24 16.57 -20.14
CA PRO A 183 -23.58 16.07 -20.41
C PRO A 183 -23.73 15.66 -21.89
N GLY A 184 -24.26 14.45 -22.10
CA GLY A 184 -24.45 13.87 -23.44
C GLY A 184 -23.29 13.02 -23.96
N LYS A 185 -22.17 12.89 -23.24
CA LYS A 185 -21.11 11.91 -23.57
C LYS A 185 -21.08 10.76 -22.55
N THR A 186 -21.09 9.53 -23.03
CA THR A 186 -20.78 8.35 -22.22
C THR A 186 -19.27 8.26 -21.95
N VAL A 187 -18.90 7.60 -20.86
CA VAL A 187 -17.51 7.18 -20.62
C VAL A 187 -17.12 6.23 -21.75
N ARG A 188 -15.92 6.42 -22.33
CA ARG A 188 -15.42 5.53 -23.38
C ARG A 188 -14.75 4.33 -22.70
N LYS A 189 -15.22 3.14 -23.07
CA LYS A 189 -14.72 1.83 -22.64
C LYS A 189 -13.45 1.45 -23.40
#